data_AF-A0A7C3B629-F1
#
_entry.id   AF-A0A7C3B629-F1
#
_cell.length_a   1.000
_cell.length_b   1.000
_cell.length_c   1.000
_cell.angle_alpha   90.00
_cell.angle_beta   90.00
_cell.angle_gamma   90.00
#
_symmetry.space_group_name_H-M   'P 1'
#
loop_
_entity.id
_entity.type
_entity.pdbx_description
1 polymer ?
#
loop_
_entity_poly.entity_id
_entity_poly.type
_entity_poly.pdbx_seq_one_letter_code
_entity_poly.pdbx_strand_id
1 'polypeptide(L)'
;MAILLSRRLQLVIDDSWDQATSIFIQETQNGAVRTALLNINGEMVLATVGDEGLQFPHISDPKQLSDRTDNEVSTYRDDKGMEWFYIVTPVNRDYYILTAVPRPLLPLRSILTNEFIGPLIQVGILAIVFAFFISWIMASWIARPLQHVVISAEALAEGEYQTIPLEGPMEVQQLAKTFNEMSHRVQASVQSQRDFVVNVSHELKTPLTSIHGFAQAIVDGTVKKKDELNKAGNVILSESSRLHRLVNDLLILARLESGTADFQKADIALNELLNNMIDKFELQAKKAGVELKTDFNGEVIVYADGDRLAQVFTNLIGNAIKFTRRGGKITLSTILEEGNVIISVKDTGIGILKKDQNRIFERFYQVDESRKGGVGRGVGLGLSIAKQIVTSQGGDIWVESSPNKGSNFMIKMPFQRPKLINGKK
;
A
#
# COMPACT_ATOMS: atom_id res chain seq x y z
N MET A 1 74.88 33.37 2.17
CA MET A 1 75.92 33.62 3.20
C MET A 1 77.27 33.08 2.74
N ALA A 2 77.44 31.75 2.61
CA ALA A 2 78.70 31.10 2.21
C ALA A 2 79.39 31.71 0.97
N ILE A 3 78.64 31.99 -0.11
CA ILE A 3 79.16 32.58 -1.36
C ILE A 3 79.71 34.01 -1.16
N LEU A 4 79.05 34.82 -0.33
CA LEU A 4 79.46 36.19 -0.03
C LEU A 4 80.74 36.21 0.82
N LEU A 5 80.80 35.33 1.82
CA LEU A 5 81.98 35.15 2.66
C LEU A 5 83.18 34.65 1.85
N SER A 6 82.98 33.67 0.97
CA SER A 6 84.02 33.17 0.06
C SER A 6 84.64 34.31 -0.77
N ARG A 7 83.83 35.14 -1.42
CA ARG A 7 84.34 36.26 -2.24
C ARG A 7 85.13 37.28 -1.44
N ARG A 8 84.73 37.55 -0.20
CA ARG A 8 85.43 38.52 0.67
C ARG A 8 86.75 37.96 1.20
N LEU A 9 86.77 36.68 1.57
CA LEU A 9 88.01 36.02 1.99
C LEU A 9 88.99 35.88 0.84
N GLN A 10 88.53 35.59 -0.38
CA GLN A 10 89.38 35.48 -1.56
C GLN A 10 90.23 36.74 -1.82
N LEU A 11 89.74 37.93 -1.45
CA LEU A 11 90.45 39.19 -1.65
C LEU A 11 91.59 39.44 -0.65
N VAL A 12 91.62 38.71 0.48
CA VAL A 12 92.45 39.07 1.63
C VAL A 12 93.27 37.89 2.16
N ILE A 13 92.84 36.65 1.90
CA ILE A 13 93.42 35.43 2.48
C ILE A 13 94.88 35.19 2.06
N ASP A 14 95.27 35.64 0.87
CA ASP A 14 96.64 35.51 0.36
C ASP A 14 97.57 36.62 0.89
N ASP A 15 97.03 37.77 1.30
CA ASP A 15 97.78 38.97 1.72
C ASP A 15 97.91 39.11 3.25
N SER A 16 96.88 38.77 4.03
CA SER A 16 96.89 38.90 5.49
C SER A 16 95.94 37.91 6.18
N TRP A 17 96.53 36.94 6.87
CA TRP A 17 95.80 35.96 7.68
C TRP A 17 95.01 36.57 8.83
N ASP A 18 95.53 37.64 9.46
CA ASP A 18 94.85 38.33 10.56
C ASP A 18 93.56 39.01 10.09
N GLN A 19 93.58 39.62 8.90
CA GLN A 19 92.39 40.22 8.31
C GLN A 19 91.38 39.17 7.84
N ALA A 20 91.84 38.08 7.19
CA ALA A 20 90.98 36.98 6.78
C ALA A 20 90.26 36.34 7.99
N THR A 21 90.98 36.13 9.08
CA THR A 21 90.42 35.60 10.33
C THR A 21 89.38 36.56 10.93
N SER A 22 89.66 37.86 10.92
CA SER A 22 88.74 38.88 11.43
C SER A 22 87.43 38.93 10.63
N ILE A 23 87.51 38.88 9.30
CA ILE A 23 86.34 38.83 8.40
C ILE A 23 85.54 37.55 8.63
N PHE A 24 86.22 36.40 8.70
CA PHE A 24 85.57 35.11 8.95
C PHE A 24 84.81 35.13 10.27
N ILE A 25 85.44 35.55 11.37
CA ILE A 25 84.80 35.61 12.68
C ILE A 25 83.62 36.58 12.66
N GLN A 26 83.79 37.79 12.12
CA GLN A 26 82.73 38.81 12.11
C GLN A 26 81.48 38.36 11.35
N GLU A 27 81.65 37.71 10.19
CA GLU A 27 80.51 37.29 9.37
C GLU A 27 79.85 36.01 9.87
N THR A 28 80.54 35.19 10.66
CA THR A 28 80.05 33.86 11.05
C THR A 28 79.49 33.78 12.49
N GLN A 29 79.30 34.92 13.17
CA GLN A 29 78.71 34.97 14.52
C GLN A 29 77.23 34.53 14.63
N ASN A 30 76.58 34.13 13.55
CA ASN A 30 75.16 33.76 13.57
C ASN A 30 74.96 32.32 14.08
N GLY A 31 74.51 32.16 15.33
CA GLY A 31 74.47 30.88 16.04
C GLY A 31 73.63 29.75 15.42
N ALA A 32 72.77 30.06 14.43
CA ALA A 32 71.95 29.07 13.72
C ALA A 32 72.68 28.39 12.55
N VAL A 33 73.78 28.96 12.06
CA VAL A 33 74.53 28.48 10.90
C VAL A 33 75.98 28.23 11.31
N ARG A 34 76.45 27.00 11.21
CA ARG A 34 77.84 26.63 11.54
C ARG A 34 78.69 26.76 10.30
N THR A 35 79.85 27.41 10.40
CA THR A 35 80.73 27.66 9.26
C THR A 35 82.16 27.27 9.61
N ALA A 36 82.86 26.58 8.71
CA ALA A 36 84.27 26.23 8.84
C ALA A 36 85.03 26.57 7.55
N LEU A 37 86.29 26.97 7.69
CA LEU A 37 87.26 27.14 6.61
C LEU A 37 88.19 25.93 6.61
N LEU A 38 88.26 25.25 5.47
CA LEU A 38 89.02 24.02 5.25
C LEU A 38 90.20 24.31 4.31
N ASN A 39 91.35 23.68 4.55
CA ASN A 39 92.44 23.66 3.56
C ASN A 39 92.21 22.59 2.49
N ILE A 40 93.08 22.52 1.47
CA ILE A 40 93.00 21.53 0.38
C ILE A 40 93.04 20.06 0.86
N ASN A 41 93.62 19.80 2.03
CA ASN A 41 93.69 18.48 2.64
C ASN A 41 92.47 18.14 3.50
N GLY A 42 91.50 19.07 3.61
CA GLY A 42 90.29 18.87 4.41
C GLY A 42 90.44 19.15 5.91
N GLU A 43 91.57 19.72 6.32
CA GLU A 43 91.78 20.13 7.72
C GLU A 43 91.12 21.49 7.96
N MET A 44 90.44 21.62 9.10
CA MET A 44 89.81 22.86 9.52
C MET A 44 90.86 23.86 9.99
N VAL A 45 90.94 24.99 9.29
CA VAL A 45 91.85 26.10 9.58
C VAL A 45 91.18 27.10 10.51
N LEU A 46 89.91 27.42 10.23
CA LEU A 46 89.06 28.24 11.09
C LEU A 46 87.70 27.57 11.21
N ALA A 47 87.05 27.71 12.36
CA ALA A 47 85.67 27.27 12.52
C ALA A 47 84.95 28.22 13.47
N THR A 48 83.65 28.39 13.24
CA THR A 48 82.78 29.04 14.22
C THR A 48 82.83 28.27 15.53
N VAL A 49 83.31 28.92 16.60
CA VAL A 49 83.26 28.36 17.96
C VAL A 49 81.79 28.21 18.36
N GLY A 50 81.38 26.98 18.65
CA GLY A 50 80.07 26.67 19.19
C GLY A 50 80.10 25.28 19.81
N ASP A 51 79.69 25.19 21.08
CA ASP A 51 79.60 24.02 21.95
C ASP A 51 80.57 22.86 21.65
N GLU A 52 81.59 22.71 22.50
CA GLU A 52 82.50 21.57 22.57
C GLU A 52 81.72 20.24 22.42
N GLY A 53 81.85 19.61 21.24
CA GLY A 53 81.26 18.29 20.99
C GLY A 53 80.33 18.16 19.77
N LEU A 54 80.37 19.10 18.82
CA LEU A 54 79.74 18.96 17.50
C LEU A 54 80.79 18.88 16.39
N GLN A 55 80.84 17.73 15.72
CA GLN A 55 81.80 17.44 14.65
C GLN A 55 81.25 17.95 13.33
N PHE A 56 82.03 18.77 12.62
CA PHE A 56 81.83 18.97 11.19
C PHE A 56 82.02 17.61 10.47
N PRO A 57 81.32 17.35 9.36
CA PRO A 57 81.62 16.18 8.54
C PRO A 57 83.13 16.13 8.24
N HIS A 58 83.76 14.98 8.43
CA HIS A 58 85.14 14.80 8.01
C HIS A 58 85.18 14.80 6.47
N ILE A 59 85.77 15.84 5.91
CA ILE A 59 85.83 16.05 4.46
C ILE A 59 87.25 15.72 4.02
N SER A 60 87.45 14.54 3.43
CA SER A 60 88.78 14.11 2.98
C SER A 60 89.20 14.70 1.63
N ASP A 61 88.23 15.17 0.82
CA ASP A 61 88.49 15.87 -0.45
C ASP A 61 87.50 17.05 -0.60
N PRO A 62 87.86 18.24 -0.09
CA PRO A 62 87.02 19.43 -0.18
C PRO A 62 86.73 19.88 -1.62
N LYS A 63 87.64 19.59 -2.56
CA LYS A 63 87.48 19.98 -3.95
C LYS A 63 86.37 19.19 -4.63
N GLN A 64 86.39 17.86 -4.47
CA GLN A 64 85.33 17.00 -4.99
C GLN A 64 83.95 17.35 -4.41
N LEU A 65 83.90 17.69 -3.12
CA LEU A 65 82.65 18.07 -2.45
C LEU A 65 82.18 19.48 -2.82
N SER A 66 83.09 20.41 -3.05
CA SER A 66 82.77 21.74 -3.60
C SER A 66 82.13 21.61 -4.98
N ASP A 67 82.71 20.79 -5.87
CA ASP A 67 82.16 20.57 -7.22
C ASP A 67 80.78 19.89 -7.18
N ARG A 68 80.53 19.01 -6.19
CA ARG A 68 79.22 18.35 -5.98
C ARG A 68 78.17 19.24 -5.32
N THR A 69 78.59 20.24 -4.56
CA THR A 69 77.68 21.15 -3.84
C THR A 69 77.51 22.50 -4.56
N ASP A 70 78.04 22.61 -5.79
CA ASP A 70 77.82 23.73 -6.71
C ASP A 70 76.36 23.73 -7.21
N ASN A 71 75.46 24.22 -6.35
CA ASN A 71 73.98 24.33 -6.44
C ASN A 71 73.12 23.26 -5.75
N GLU A 72 73.69 22.24 -5.09
CA GLU A 72 72.91 21.25 -4.34
C GLU A 72 73.31 21.19 -2.84
N VAL A 73 72.29 21.23 -1.96
CA VAL A 73 72.46 21.06 -0.51
C VAL A 73 72.59 19.58 -0.20
N SER A 74 73.70 19.18 0.41
CA SER A 74 73.93 17.79 0.83
C SER A 74 73.51 17.57 2.28
N THR A 75 73.24 16.32 2.64
CA THR A 75 72.91 15.93 4.03
C THR A 75 74.01 15.08 4.64
N TYR A 76 74.33 15.32 5.90
CA TYR A 76 75.20 14.48 6.71
C TYR A 76 74.50 14.15 8.03
N ARG A 77 74.81 13.00 8.61
CA ARG A 77 74.31 12.59 9.91
C ARG A 77 75.47 12.51 10.89
N ASP A 78 75.39 13.25 11.99
CA ASP A 78 76.43 13.24 13.02
C ASP A 78 76.37 11.97 13.90
N ASP A 79 77.40 11.77 14.73
CA ASP A 79 77.51 10.65 15.67
C ASP A 79 76.37 10.61 16.70
N LYS A 80 75.67 11.74 16.92
CA LYS A 80 74.51 11.85 17.80
C LYS A 80 73.20 11.56 17.05
N GLY A 81 73.29 11.21 15.77
CA GLY A 81 72.17 10.84 14.91
C GLY A 81 71.36 12.02 14.38
N MET A 82 71.81 13.27 14.57
CA MET A 82 71.17 14.46 14.00
C MET A 82 71.56 14.61 12.53
N GLU A 83 70.58 14.91 11.69
CA GLU A 83 70.81 15.23 10.29
C GLU A 83 71.06 16.72 10.11
N TRP A 84 72.07 17.04 9.31
CA TRP A 84 72.53 18.38 8.99
C TRP A 84 72.48 18.58 7.48
N PHE A 85 72.01 19.74 7.05
CA PHE A 85 72.20 20.25 5.70
C PHE A 85 73.53 20.97 5.62
N TYR A 86 74.36 20.69 4.62
CA TYR A 86 75.63 21.37 4.42
C TYR A 86 75.93 21.70 2.95
N ILE A 87 76.78 22.70 2.74
CA ILE A 87 77.30 23.15 1.45
C ILE A 87 78.79 23.49 1.58
N VAL A 88 79.59 23.19 0.56
CA VAL A 88 81.02 23.54 0.49
C VAL A 88 81.23 24.51 -0.67
N THR A 89 81.84 25.67 -0.42
CA THR A 89 82.06 26.70 -1.44
C THR A 89 83.55 27.03 -1.53
N PRO A 90 84.17 27.08 -2.73
CA PRO A 90 85.60 27.36 -2.85
C PRO A 90 85.88 28.84 -2.55
N VAL A 91 86.99 29.13 -1.89
CA VAL A 91 87.48 30.51 -1.65
C VAL A 91 88.57 30.85 -2.66
N ASN A 92 89.61 30.02 -2.73
CA ASN A 92 90.69 30.09 -3.71
C ASN A 92 91.12 28.64 -4.09
N ARG A 93 92.33 28.46 -4.61
CA ARG A 93 92.84 27.12 -4.98
C ARG A 93 93.12 26.22 -3.77
N ASP A 94 93.30 26.81 -2.59
CA ASP A 94 93.83 26.12 -1.42
C ASP A 94 92.85 26.08 -0.23
N TYR A 95 91.78 26.88 -0.25
CA TYR A 95 90.80 27.00 0.83
C TYR A 95 89.33 26.90 0.38
N TYR A 96 88.51 26.27 1.24
CA TYR A 96 87.08 26.03 1.03
C TYR A 96 86.28 26.39 2.28
N ILE A 97 85.06 26.90 2.11
CA ILE A 97 84.12 27.17 3.22
C ILE A 97 83.08 26.06 3.27
N LEU A 98 82.96 25.40 4.41
CA LEU A 98 81.86 24.52 4.76
C LEU A 98 80.82 25.30 5.57
N THR A 99 79.55 25.25 5.19
CA THR A 99 78.43 25.83 5.95
C THR A 99 77.39 24.74 6.24
N ALA A 100 76.93 24.60 7.49
CA ALA A 100 76.02 23.55 7.94
C ALA A 100 74.88 24.06 8.87
N VAL A 101 73.68 23.47 8.76
CA VAL A 101 72.46 23.84 9.51
C VAL A 101 71.67 22.56 9.90
N PRO A 102 71.13 22.42 11.14
CA PRO A 102 70.43 21.20 11.55
C PRO A 102 69.05 21.06 10.88
N ARG A 103 68.66 19.84 10.49
CA ARG A 103 67.34 19.54 9.90
C ARG A 103 66.28 19.38 10.99
N PRO A 104 65.16 20.14 10.98
CA PRO A 104 64.10 19.98 11.97
C PRO A 104 63.34 18.65 11.76
N LEU A 105 63.35 17.78 12.77
CA LEU A 105 62.51 16.59 12.81
C LEU A 105 61.11 17.01 13.25
N LEU A 106 60.13 17.08 12.33
CA LEU A 106 58.73 17.28 12.70
C LEU A 106 58.20 15.97 13.33
N PRO A 107 57.80 15.96 14.61
CA PRO A 107 57.22 14.75 15.21
C PRO A 107 55.79 14.56 14.68
N LEU A 108 55.62 13.83 13.58
CA LEU A 108 54.29 13.49 13.01
C LEU A 108 53.34 12.90 14.06
N ARG A 109 53.87 12.19 15.05
CA ARG A 109 53.09 11.55 16.12
C ARG A 109 52.29 12.56 16.95
N SER A 110 52.84 13.74 17.27
CA SER A 110 52.16 14.70 18.16
C SER A 110 51.02 15.43 17.45
N ILE A 111 51.15 15.64 16.14
CA ILE A 111 50.08 16.21 15.30
C ILE A 111 48.92 15.22 15.21
N LEU A 112 49.21 13.94 14.93
CA LEU A 112 48.18 12.91 14.76
C LEU A 112 47.39 12.64 16.05
N THR A 113 48.04 12.51 17.21
CA THR A 113 47.34 12.05 18.42
C THR A 113 46.46 13.11 19.08
N ASN A 114 46.86 14.39 19.03
CA ASN A 114 46.16 15.43 19.78
C ASN A 114 45.18 16.22 18.92
N GLU A 115 45.46 16.44 17.62
CA GLU A 115 44.58 17.24 16.77
C GLU A 115 43.51 16.41 16.05
N PHE A 116 43.77 15.14 15.73
CA PHE A 116 42.86 14.34 14.88
C PHE A 116 42.08 13.26 15.63
N ILE A 117 42.72 12.50 16.53
CA ILE A 117 42.06 11.33 17.17
C ILE A 117 40.92 11.75 18.09
N GLY A 118 41.08 12.82 18.88
CA GLY A 118 40.05 13.31 19.81
C GLY A 118 38.72 13.65 19.11
N PRO A 119 38.72 14.57 18.12
CA PRO A 119 37.53 14.88 17.34
C PRO A 119 36.93 13.67 16.61
N LEU A 120 37.77 12.76 16.09
CA LEU A 120 37.30 11.56 15.39
C LEU A 120 36.49 10.63 16.31
N ILE A 121 36.97 10.41 17.54
CA ILE A 121 36.27 9.61 18.54
C ILE A 121 34.94 10.28 18.92
N GLN A 122 34.92 11.60 19.11
CA GLN A 122 33.70 12.34 19.45
C GLN A 122 32.64 12.21 18.35
N VAL A 123 33.04 12.38 17.09
CA VAL A 123 32.15 12.18 15.93
C VAL A 123 31.66 10.73 15.86
N GLY A 124 32.54 9.75 16.13
CA GLY A 124 32.18 8.34 16.18
C GLY A 124 31.13 8.03 17.24
N ILE A 125 31.30 8.53 18.46
CA ILE A 125 30.33 8.35 19.56
C ILE A 125 29.00 9.03 19.19
N LEU A 126 29.05 10.27 18.68
CA LEU A 126 27.85 11.00 18.28
C LEU A 126 27.08 10.25 17.19
N ALA A 127 27.78 9.68 16.21
CA ALA A 127 27.18 8.88 15.15
C ALA A 127 26.48 7.62 15.70
N ILE A 128 27.09 6.94 16.68
CA ILE A 128 26.48 5.76 17.33
C ILE A 128 25.21 6.15 18.08
N VAL A 129 25.25 7.22 18.87
CA VAL A 129 24.08 7.72 19.61
C VAL A 129 22.95 8.10 18.64
N PHE A 130 23.30 8.78 17.54
CA PHE A 130 22.35 9.16 16.52
C PHE A 130 21.73 7.94 15.81
N ALA A 131 22.55 6.94 15.46
CA ALA A 131 22.07 5.69 14.87
C ALA A 131 21.13 4.93 15.81
N PHE A 132 21.46 4.87 17.12
CA PHE A 132 20.58 4.26 18.12
C PHE A 132 19.24 4.99 18.22
N PHE A 133 19.25 6.33 18.23
CA PHE A 133 18.05 7.15 18.27
C PHE A 133 17.16 6.95 17.04
N ILE A 134 17.73 6.95 15.83
CA ILE A 134 17.00 6.63 14.60
C ILE A 134 16.42 5.22 14.65
N SER A 135 17.21 4.22 15.08
CA SER A 135 16.74 2.84 15.18
C SER A 135 15.57 2.71 16.15
N TRP A 136 15.59 3.43 17.28
CA TRP A 136 14.49 3.43 18.23
C TRP A 136 13.22 4.06 17.65
N ILE A 137 13.35 5.17 16.92
CA ILE A 137 12.23 5.79 16.18
C ILE A 137 11.68 4.84 15.13
N MET A 138 12.52 4.22 14.30
CA MET A 138 12.07 3.30 13.25
C MET A 138 11.35 2.08 13.86
N ALA A 139 11.83 1.56 14.99
CA ALA A 139 11.20 0.45 15.69
C ALA A 139 9.80 0.82 16.22
N SER A 140 9.64 2.01 16.81
CA SER A 140 8.34 2.45 17.35
C SER A 140 7.38 2.93 16.27
N TRP A 141 7.89 3.53 15.20
CA TRP A 141 7.07 4.19 14.17
C TRP A 141 6.68 3.26 13.02
N ILE A 142 7.47 2.23 12.71
CA ILE A 142 7.20 1.30 11.61
C ILE A 142 7.04 -0.15 12.10
N ALA A 143 8.03 -0.66 12.83
CA ALA A 143 8.07 -2.09 13.14
C ALA A 143 6.90 -2.53 14.06
N ARG A 144 6.60 -1.75 15.10
CA ARG A 144 5.49 -2.04 16.02
C ARG A 144 4.11 -2.04 15.33
N PRO A 145 3.69 -0.99 14.59
CA PRO A 145 2.42 -1.04 13.86
C PRO A 145 2.32 -2.20 12.88
N LEU A 146 3.42 -2.56 12.20
CA LEU A 146 3.43 -3.69 11.27
C LEU A 146 3.23 -5.03 11.99
N GLN A 147 3.79 -5.20 13.20
CA GLN A 147 3.53 -6.38 14.03
C GLN A 147 2.06 -6.49 14.43
N HIS A 148 1.38 -5.37 14.73
CA HIS A 148 -0.07 -5.39 14.99
C HIS A 148 -0.86 -5.92 13.80
N VAL A 149 -0.49 -5.55 12.57
CA VAL A 149 -1.13 -6.08 11.35
C VAL A 149 -0.95 -7.59 11.23
N VAL A 150 0.25 -8.11 11.51
CA VAL A 150 0.50 -9.56 11.46
C VAL A 150 -0.35 -10.31 12.49
N ILE A 151 -0.33 -9.86 13.75
CA ILE A 151 -1.10 -10.49 14.83
C ILE A 151 -2.61 -10.43 14.54
N SER A 152 -3.11 -9.29 14.05
CA SER A 152 -4.53 -9.17 13.68
C SER A 152 -4.90 -10.02 12.47
N ALA A 153 -3.98 -10.29 11.54
CA ALA A 153 -4.21 -11.19 10.43
C ALA A 153 -4.32 -12.66 10.89
N GLU A 154 -3.49 -13.08 11.85
CA GLU A 154 -3.61 -14.40 12.50
C GLU A 154 -4.93 -14.53 13.26
N ALA A 155 -5.27 -13.52 14.08
CA ALA A 155 -6.53 -13.47 14.81
C ALA A 155 -7.76 -13.52 13.89
N LEU A 156 -7.70 -12.84 12.73
CA LEU A 156 -8.77 -12.90 11.71
C LEU A 156 -8.97 -14.31 11.17
N ALA A 157 -7.90 -15.09 10.99
CA ALA A 157 -7.99 -16.48 10.54
C ALA A 157 -8.68 -17.39 11.58
N GLU A 158 -8.55 -17.05 12.87
CA GLU A 158 -9.24 -17.71 13.98
C GLU A 158 -10.68 -17.19 14.20
N GLY A 159 -11.10 -16.17 13.43
CA GLY A 159 -12.44 -15.59 13.49
C GLY A 159 -12.58 -14.44 14.50
N GLU A 160 -11.48 -13.88 14.98
CA GLU A 160 -11.46 -12.66 15.79
C GLU A 160 -11.30 -11.42 14.92
N TYR A 161 -12.27 -10.50 14.98
CA TYR A 161 -12.31 -9.30 14.14
C TYR A 161 -11.88 -8.08 14.95
N GLN A 162 -10.56 -7.82 14.99
CA GLN A 162 -9.99 -6.68 15.71
C GLN A 162 -9.64 -5.54 14.74
N THR A 163 -9.92 -4.30 15.14
CA THR A 163 -9.54 -3.10 14.37
C THR A 163 -8.14 -2.66 14.72
N ILE A 164 -7.30 -2.47 13.70
CA ILE A 164 -5.93 -1.99 13.85
C ILE A 164 -5.94 -0.46 13.92
N PRO A 165 -5.25 0.17 14.88
CA PRO A 165 -5.11 1.62 14.92
C PRO A 165 -4.29 2.15 13.73
N LEU A 166 -4.61 3.35 13.26
CA LEU A 166 -3.93 3.99 12.13
C LEU A 166 -2.67 4.74 12.62
N GLU A 167 -1.62 4.00 12.95
CA GLU A 167 -0.34 4.53 13.45
C GLU A 167 0.80 4.37 12.43
N GLY A 168 1.87 5.15 12.60
CA GLY A 168 3.09 5.09 11.78
C GLY A 168 3.07 5.97 10.53
N PRO A 169 4.00 5.74 9.58
CA PRO A 169 4.02 6.44 8.29
C PRO A 169 2.75 6.24 7.46
N MET A 170 2.55 7.09 6.46
CA MET A 170 1.36 7.10 5.61
C MET A 170 1.08 5.74 4.96
N GLU A 171 2.12 5.04 4.52
CA GLU A 171 2.05 3.73 3.89
C GLU A 171 1.53 2.66 4.86
N VAL A 172 1.96 2.72 6.13
CA VAL A 172 1.54 1.79 7.17
C VAL A 172 0.10 2.06 7.59
N GLN A 173 -0.29 3.32 7.72
CA GLN A 173 -1.68 3.71 7.98
C GLN A 173 -2.60 3.26 6.85
N GLN A 174 -2.18 3.41 5.58
CA GLN A 174 -2.97 2.97 4.43
C GLN A 174 -3.15 1.44 4.45
N LEU A 175 -2.10 0.68 4.77
CA LEU A 175 -2.18 -0.76 4.95
C LEU A 175 -3.16 -1.15 6.07
N ALA A 176 -3.05 -0.52 7.24
CA ALA A 176 -3.96 -0.75 8.37
C ALA A 176 -5.42 -0.44 8.01
N LYS A 177 -5.66 0.66 7.28
CA LYS A 177 -6.98 1.02 6.78
C LYS A 177 -7.54 -0.04 5.82
N THR A 178 -6.76 -0.45 4.82
CA THR A 178 -7.19 -1.48 3.85
C THR A 178 -7.42 -2.83 4.54
N PHE A 179 -6.59 -3.18 5.53
CA PHE A 179 -6.80 -4.38 6.35
C PHE A 179 -8.11 -4.30 7.14
N ASN A 180 -8.38 -3.18 7.82
CA ASN A 180 -9.63 -2.99 8.56
C ASN A 180 -10.86 -3.10 7.64
N GLU A 181 -10.81 -2.47 6.45
CA GLU A 181 -11.88 -2.59 5.44
C GLU A 181 -12.09 -4.05 4.99
N MET A 182 -11.00 -4.80 4.78
CA MET A 182 -11.05 -6.23 4.44
C MET A 182 -11.66 -7.04 5.59
N SER A 183 -11.17 -6.86 6.82
CA SER A 183 -11.65 -7.53 8.04
C SER A 183 -13.15 -7.33 8.23
N HIS A 184 -13.64 -6.10 8.08
CA HIS A 184 -15.07 -5.79 8.13
C HIS A 184 -15.87 -6.50 7.02
N ARG A 185 -15.37 -6.56 5.78
CA ARG A 185 -16.04 -7.27 4.69
C ARG A 185 -16.10 -8.78 4.93
N VAL A 186 -15.01 -9.37 5.42
CA VAL A 186 -14.97 -10.80 5.79
C VAL A 186 -15.95 -11.07 6.92
N GLN A 187 -15.93 -10.27 7.99
CA GLN A 187 -16.86 -10.38 9.11
C GLN A 187 -18.32 -10.33 8.65
N ALA A 188 -18.66 -9.32 7.82
CA ALA A 188 -20.01 -9.16 7.28
C ALA A 188 -20.43 -10.36 6.41
N SER A 189 -19.50 -10.91 5.62
CA SER A 189 -19.75 -12.10 4.80
C SER A 189 -20.02 -13.34 5.65
N VAL A 190 -19.17 -13.61 6.65
CA VAL A 190 -19.34 -14.73 7.59
C VAL A 190 -20.64 -14.59 8.38
N GLN A 191 -20.95 -13.39 8.87
CA GLN A 191 -22.20 -13.13 9.57
C GLN A 191 -23.42 -13.37 8.66
N SER A 192 -23.38 -12.86 7.42
CA SER A 192 -24.43 -13.09 6.43
C SER A 192 -24.64 -14.58 6.13
N GLN A 193 -23.55 -15.37 6.06
CA GLN A 193 -23.63 -16.81 5.88
C GLN A 193 -24.26 -17.52 7.09
N ARG A 194 -23.88 -17.14 8.31
CA ARG A 194 -24.49 -17.67 9.55
C ARG A 194 -25.98 -17.34 9.62
N ASP A 195 -26.34 -16.09 9.38
CA ASP A 195 -27.73 -15.63 9.36
C ASP A 195 -28.54 -16.38 8.30
N PHE A 196 -27.95 -16.63 7.12
CA PHE A 196 -28.56 -17.43 6.07
C PHE A 196 -28.88 -18.86 6.56
N VAL A 197 -27.93 -19.57 7.16
CA VAL A 197 -28.15 -20.94 7.66
C VAL A 197 -29.23 -20.98 8.74
N VAL A 198 -29.22 -20.02 9.67
CA VAL A 198 -30.24 -19.90 10.72
C VAL A 198 -31.62 -19.65 10.11
N ASN A 199 -31.74 -18.70 9.18
CA ASN A 199 -33.00 -18.36 8.53
C ASN A 199 -33.56 -19.51 7.67
N VAL A 200 -32.71 -20.19 6.90
CA VAL A 200 -33.10 -21.40 6.14
C VAL A 200 -33.65 -22.46 7.09
N SER A 201 -32.96 -22.72 8.20
CA SER A 201 -33.38 -23.72 9.18
C SER A 201 -34.76 -23.40 9.77
N HIS A 202 -35.03 -22.13 10.11
CA HIS A 202 -36.33 -21.70 10.62
C HIS A 202 -37.45 -21.80 9.59
N GLU A 203 -37.20 -21.36 8.34
CA GLU A 203 -38.20 -21.37 7.28
C GLU A 203 -38.52 -22.79 6.78
N LEU A 204 -37.60 -23.75 6.91
CA LEU A 204 -37.85 -25.17 6.65
C LEU A 204 -38.57 -25.86 7.81
N LYS A 205 -38.21 -25.55 9.07
CA LYS A 205 -38.76 -26.24 10.25
C LYS A 205 -40.27 -26.05 10.39
N THR A 206 -40.77 -24.84 10.16
CA THR A 206 -42.20 -24.51 10.32
C THR A 206 -43.13 -25.35 9.42
N PRO A 207 -42.99 -25.33 8.07
CA PRO A 207 -43.82 -26.14 7.18
C PRO A 207 -43.62 -27.64 7.43
N LEU A 208 -42.41 -28.09 7.74
CA LEU A 208 -42.13 -29.50 8.04
C LEU A 208 -42.87 -29.97 9.30
N THR A 209 -42.91 -29.13 10.34
CA THR A 209 -43.64 -29.43 11.58
C THR A 209 -45.15 -29.50 11.33
N SER A 210 -45.68 -28.60 10.49
CA SER A 210 -47.09 -28.63 10.07
C SER A 210 -47.42 -29.91 9.31
N ILE A 211 -46.64 -30.25 8.27
CA ILE A 211 -46.81 -31.48 7.49
C ILE A 211 -46.79 -32.71 8.40
N HIS A 212 -45.79 -32.79 9.29
CA HIS A 212 -45.65 -33.90 10.22
C HIS A 212 -46.86 -33.99 11.18
N GLY A 213 -47.28 -32.88 11.79
CA GLY A 213 -48.42 -32.86 12.71
C GLY A 213 -49.74 -33.26 12.06
N PHE A 214 -50.03 -32.77 10.85
CA PHE A 214 -51.24 -33.18 10.12
C PHE A 214 -51.16 -34.63 9.65
N ALA A 215 -50.00 -35.10 9.19
CA ALA A 215 -49.80 -36.50 8.83
C ALA A 215 -49.98 -37.43 10.05
N GLN A 216 -49.41 -37.05 11.20
CA GLN A 216 -49.55 -37.78 12.45
C GLN A 216 -51.03 -37.85 12.90
N ALA A 217 -51.75 -36.74 12.83
CA ALA A 217 -53.18 -36.70 13.18
C ALA A 217 -54.06 -37.58 12.28
N ILE A 218 -53.66 -37.78 11.02
CA ILE A 218 -54.29 -38.74 10.11
C ILE A 218 -53.95 -40.18 10.52
N VAL A 219 -52.67 -40.47 10.79
CA VAL A 219 -52.19 -41.81 11.17
C VAL A 219 -52.78 -42.27 12.50
N ASP A 220 -52.87 -41.40 13.49
CA ASP A 220 -53.44 -41.68 14.83
C ASP A 220 -54.98 -41.84 14.79
N GLY A 221 -55.60 -41.57 13.63
CA GLY A 221 -57.05 -41.63 13.46
C GLY A 221 -57.79 -40.53 14.22
N THR A 222 -57.12 -39.46 14.63
CA THR A 222 -57.73 -38.29 15.29
C THR A 222 -58.62 -37.52 14.32
N VAL A 223 -58.27 -37.55 13.03
CA VAL A 223 -59.01 -36.94 11.91
C VAL A 223 -59.84 -38.03 11.20
N LYS A 224 -61.15 -38.07 11.44
CA LYS A 224 -62.01 -39.19 10.99
C LYS A 224 -62.98 -38.82 9.86
N LYS A 225 -63.43 -37.57 9.82
CA LYS A 225 -64.41 -37.13 8.82
C LYS A 225 -63.72 -36.84 7.50
N LYS A 226 -64.37 -37.19 6.39
CA LYS A 226 -63.87 -36.93 5.03
C LYS A 226 -63.47 -35.46 4.82
N ASP A 227 -64.24 -34.53 5.35
CA ASP A 227 -63.95 -33.09 5.24
C ASP A 227 -62.71 -32.68 6.03
N GLU A 228 -62.47 -33.27 7.19
CA GLU A 228 -61.28 -33.00 8.01
C GLU A 228 -60.03 -33.63 7.39
N LEU A 229 -60.16 -34.84 6.81
CA LEU A 229 -59.11 -35.50 6.03
C LEU A 229 -58.72 -34.66 4.80
N ASN A 230 -59.70 -34.14 4.06
CA ASN A 230 -59.46 -33.25 2.93
C ASN A 230 -58.76 -31.95 3.36
N LYS A 231 -59.15 -31.37 4.50
CA LYS A 231 -58.46 -30.19 5.06
C LYS A 231 -57.02 -30.50 5.42
N ALA A 232 -56.76 -31.60 6.14
CA ALA A 232 -55.41 -32.01 6.51
C ALA A 232 -54.54 -32.28 5.26
N GLY A 233 -55.08 -33.00 4.27
CA GLY A 233 -54.40 -33.25 2.99
C GLY A 233 -54.08 -31.96 2.23
N ASN A 234 -55.01 -31.00 2.19
CA ASN A 234 -54.78 -29.70 1.56
C ASN A 234 -53.69 -28.88 2.27
N VAL A 235 -53.63 -28.94 3.60
CA VAL A 235 -52.55 -28.27 4.35
C VAL A 235 -51.20 -28.92 4.04
N ILE A 236 -51.12 -30.26 4.07
CA ILE A 236 -49.89 -30.99 3.72
C ILE A 236 -49.42 -30.63 2.30
N LEU A 237 -50.34 -30.64 1.32
CA LEU A 237 -50.02 -30.32 -0.07
C LEU A 237 -49.55 -28.87 -0.23
N SER A 238 -50.20 -27.93 0.45
CA SER A 238 -49.82 -26.51 0.43
C SER A 238 -48.43 -26.27 1.02
N GLU A 239 -48.14 -26.84 2.20
CA GLU A 239 -46.83 -26.69 2.84
C GLU A 239 -45.72 -27.42 2.09
N SER A 240 -46.01 -28.58 1.50
CA SER A 240 -45.07 -29.30 0.62
C SER A 240 -44.73 -28.48 -0.63
N SER A 241 -45.75 -27.88 -1.27
CA SER A 241 -45.56 -26.99 -2.42
C SER A 241 -44.78 -25.72 -2.06
N ARG A 242 -44.95 -25.21 -0.83
CA ARG A 242 -44.17 -24.08 -0.30
C ARG A 242 -42.71 -24.47 -0.07
N LEU A 243 -42.45 -25.62 0.55
CA LEU A 243 -41.10 -26.16 0.73
C LEU A 243 -40.39 -26.37 -0.61
N HIS A 244 -41.07 -26.96 -1.59
CA HIS A 244 -40.53 -27.17 -2.92
C HIS A 244 -40.10 -25.85 -3.59
N ARG A 245 -40.92 -24.79 -3.50
CA ARG A 245 -40.55 -23.46 -4.00
C ARG A 245 -39.35 -22.89 -3.27
N LEU A 246 -39.33 -22.98 -1.93
CA LEU A 246 -38.21 -22.51 -1.12
C LEU A 246 -36.89 -23.19 -1.50
N VAL A 247 -36.86 -24.52 -1.63
CA VAL A 247 -35.66 -25.26 -2.01
C VAL A 247 -35.17 -24.84 -3.39
N ASN A 248 -36.07 -24.70 -4.36
CA ASN A 248 -35.69 -24.24 -5.71
C ASN A 248 -35.15 -22.81 -5.70
N ASP A 249 -35.78 -21.90 -4.96
CA ASP A 249 -35.32 -20.52 -4.79
C ASP A 249 -33.91 -20.49 -4.19
N LEU A 250 -33.61 -21.33 -3.21
CA LEU A 250 -32.27 -21.46 -2.60
C LEU A 250 -31.23 -22.00 -3.59
N LEU A 251 -31.58 -23.03 -4.38
CA LEU A 251 -30.68 -23.58 -5.39
C LEU A 251 -30.37 -22.57 -6.49
N ILE A 252 -31.36 -21.80 -6.92
CA ILE A 252 -31.18 -20.71 -7.89
C ILE A 252 -30.24 -19.66 -7.31
N LEU A 253 -30.48 -19.22 -6.08
CA LEU A 253 -29.63 -18.24 -5.39
C LEU A 253 -28.18 -18.72 -5.29
N ALA A 254 -27.96 -19.97 -4.85
CA ALA A 254 -26.63 -20.54 -4.71
C ALA A 254 -25.88 -20.58 -6.06
N ARG A 255 -26.55 -20.96 -7.15
CA ARG A 255 -25.94 -20.99 -8.51
C ARG A 255 -25.60 -19.59 -9.01
N LEU A 256 -26.45 -18.61 -8.75
CA LEU A 256 -26.24 -17.23 -9.15
C LEU A 256 -25.11 -16.56 -8.35
N GLU A 257 -24.92 -16.91 -7.08
CA GLU A 257 -23.86 -16.35 -6.23
C GLU A 257 -22.50 -16.98 -6.49
N SER A 258 -22.45 -18.27 -6.82
CA SER A 258 -21.20 -18.94 -7.21
C SER A 258 -20.74 -18.57 -8.63
N GLY A 259 -21.54 -17.82 -9.39
CA GLY A 259 -21.30 -17.53 -10.81
C GLY A 259 -21.42 -18.74 -11.73
N THR A 260 -21.94 -19.87 -11.23
CA THR A 260 -22.15 -21.10 -12.02
C THR A 260 -23.48 -21.14 -12.76
N ALA A 261 -24.31 -20.11 -12.60
CA ALA A 261 -25.53 -19.98 -13.35
C ALA A 261 -25.22 -19.75 -14.83
N ASP A 262 -25.56 -20.73 -15.67
CA ASP A 262 -25.47 -20.60 -17.11
C ASP A 262 -26.61 -19.69 -17.61
N PHE A 263 -26.25 -18.54 -18.18
CA PHE A 263 -27.20 -17.57 -18.73
C PHE A 263 -27.29 -17.73 -20.24
N GLN A 264 -28.47 -18.05 -20.74
CA GLN A 264 -28.72 -18.17 -22.17
C GLN A 264 -29.08 -16.80 -22.74
N LYS A 265 -28.06 -15.96 -22.93
CA LYS A 265 -28.25 -14.58 -23.39
C LYS A 265 -28.57 -14.52 -24.89
N ALA A 266 -29.63 -13.80 -25.22
CA ALA A 266 -30.06 -13.51 -26.59
C ALA A 266 -30.56 -12.07 -26.69
N ASP A 267 -30.79 -11.59 -27.92
CA ASP A 267 -31.49 -10.32 -28.15
C ASP A 267 -32.97 -10.49 -27.80
N ILE A 268 -33.41 -9.83 -26.73
CA ILE A 268 -34.78 -9.92 -26.21
C ILE A 268 -35.53 -8.63 -26.53
N ALA A 269 -36.66 -8.76 -27.24
CA ALA A 269 -37.64 -7.70 -27.38
C ALA A 269 -38.35 -7.47 -26.03
N LEU A 270 -37.89 -6.47 -25.29
CA LEU A 270 -38.26 -6.28 -23.89
C LEU A 270 -39.75 -5.98 -23.71
N ASN A 271 -40.33 -5.18 -24.60
CA ASN A 271 -41.75 -4.82 -24.51
C ASN A 271 -42.66 -6.03 -24.78
N GLU A 272 -42.26 -6.93 -25.68
CA GLU A 272 -42.98 -8.18 -25.91
C GLU A 272 -42.93 -9.09 -24.68
N LEU A 273 -41.74 -9.22 -24.07
CA LEU A 273 -41.58 -9.95 -22.81
C LEU A 273 -42.51 -9.37 -21.72
N LEU A 274 -42.52 -8.05 -21.53
CA LEU A 274 -43.35 -7.40 -20.51
C LEU A 274 -44.85 -7.52 -20.80
N ASN A 275 -45.28 -7.44 -22.07
CA ASN A 275 -46.67 -7.69 -22.46
C ASN A 275 -47.09 -9.13 -22.13
N ASN A 276 -46.27 -10.13 -22.48
CA ASN A 276 -46.53 -11.53 -22.14
C ASN A 276 -46.67 -11.73 -20.62
N MET A 277 -45.87 -11.00 -19.83
CA MET A 277 -45.97 -11.02 -18.37
C MET A 277 -47.30 -10.41 -17.88
N ILE A 278 -47.78 -9.34 -18.50
CA ILE A 278 -49.06 -8.72 -18.13
C ILE A 278 -50.23 -9.65 -18.41
N ASP A 279 -50.26 -10.27 -19.58
CA ASP A 279 -51.30 -11.24 -19.96
C ASP A 279 -51.35 -12.40 -18.96
N LYS A 280 -50.18 -12.90 -18.55
CA LYS A 280 -50.06 -13.96 -17.53
C LYS A 280 -50.63 -13.55 -16.17
N PHE A 281 -50.50 -12.28 -15.79
CA PHE A 281 -50.95 -11.76 -14.48
C PHE A 281 -52.35 -11.14 -14.50
N GLU A 282 -52.97 -10.95 -15.66
CA GLU A 282 -54.26 -10.28 -15.82
C GLU A 282 -55.35 -10.89 -14.92
N LEU A 283 -55.49 -12.22 -14.92
CA LEU A 283 -56.48 -12.91 -14.10
C LEU A 283 -56.22 -12.72 -12.60
N GLN A 284 -54.95 -12.71 -12.17
CA GLN A 284 -54.58 -12.53 -10.77
C GLN A 284 -54.85 -11.08 -10.33
N ALA A 285 -54.48 -10.10 -11.15
CA ALA A 285 -54.74 -8.69 -10.91
C ALA A 285 -56.25 -8.41 -10.84
N LYS A 286 -57.05 -8.99 -11.75
CA LYS A 286 -58.52 -8.87 -11.74
C LYS A 286 -59.13 -9.47 -10.47
N LYS A 287 -58.65 -10.63 -10.00
CA LYS A 287 -59.08 -11.24 -8.73
C LYS A 287 -58.72 -10.37 -7.51
N ALA A 288 -57.55 -9.73 -7.53
CA ALA A 288 -57.14 -8.76 -6.51
C ALA A 288 -57.88 -7.40 -6.65
N GLY A 289 -58.53 -7.17 -7.78
CA GLY A 289 -59.18 -5.91 -8.15
C GLY A 289 -58.19 -4.77 -8.33
N VAL A 290 -57.06 -5.04 -8.97
CA VAL A 290 -55.99 -4.09 -9.30
C VAL A 290 -55.92 -3.94 -10.82
N GLU A 291 -55.75 -2.70 -11.30
CA GLU A 291 -55.62 -2.38 -12.73
C GLU A 291 -54.15 -2.53 -13.18
N LEU A 292 -53.89 -3.23 -14.29
CA LEU A 292 -52.56 -3.29 -14.92
C LEU A 292 -52.51 -2.31 -16.10
N LYS A 293 -51.44 -1.52 -16.21
CA LYS A 293 -51.19 -0.60 -17.33
C LYS A 293 -49.78 -0.75 -17.87
N THR A 294 -49.63 -0.50 -19.16
CA THR A 294 -48.35 -0.35 -19.85
C THR A 294 -48.14 1.08 -20.29
N ASP A 295 -46.88 1.50 -20.29
CA ASP A 295 -46.42 2.77 -20.85
C ASP A 295 -45.04 2.52 -21.48
N PHE A 296 -45.04 2.01 -22.71
CA PHE A 296 -43.84 1.63 -23.43
C PHE A 296 -43.55 2.61 -24.55
N ASN A 297 -42.32 3.12 -24.58
CA ASN A 297 -41.85 4.04 -25.61
C ASN A 297 -40.86 3.35 -26.56
N GLY A 298 -41.25 3.20 -27.83
CA GLY A 298 -40.41 2.63 -28.89
C GLY A 298 -40.13 1.13 -28.73
N GLU A 299 -39.35 0.56 -29.64
CA GLU A 299 -38.86 -0.81 -29.52
C GLU A 299 -37.58 -0.86 -28.69
N VAL A 300 -37.57 -1.72 -27.68
CA VAL A 300 -36.43 -1.88 -26.77
C VAL A 300 -35.90 -3.31 -26.90
N ILE A 301 -34.63 -3.44 -27.32
CA ILE A 301 -33.91 -4.71 -27.37
C ILE A 301 -32.81 -4.69 -26.30
N VAL A 302 -32.72 -5.77 -25.52
CA VAL A 302 -31.67 -5.99 -24.52
C VAL A 302 -31.00 -7.33 -24.76
N TYR A 303 -29.68 -7.40 -24.60
CA TYR A 303 -28.94 -8.66 -24.69
C TYR A 303 -28.89 -9.34 -23.31
N ALA A 304 -29.82 -10.26 -23.07
CA ALA A 304 -30.07 -10.85 -21.77
C ALA A 304 -30.69 -12.25 -21.88
N ASP A 305 -30.75 -12.97 -20.77
CA ASP A 305 -31.51 -14.20 -20.62
C ASP A 305 -32.98 -13.86 -20.34
N GLY A 306 -33.83 -14.11 -21.33
CA GLY A 306 -35.26 -13.77 -21.30
C GLY A 306 -36.04 -14.49 -20.20
N ASP A 307 -35.72 -15.75 -19.92
CA ASP A 307 -36.39 -16.55 -18.88
C ASP A 307 -36.04 -16.02 -17.49
N ARG A 308 -34.78 -15.63 -17.29
CA ARG A 308 -34.33 -15.02 -16.04
C ARG A 308 -34.95 -13.65 -15.83
N LEU A 309 -35.06 -12.84 -16.88
CA LEU A 309 -35.79 -11.56 -16.79
C LEU A 309 -37.29 -11.79 -16.51
N ALA A 310 -37.92 -12.78 -17.14
CA ALA A 310 -39.31 -13.15 -16.83
C ALA A 310 -39.48 -13.53 -15.35
N GLN A 311 -38.50 -14.21 -14.76
CA GLN A 311 -38.47 -14.54 -13.33
C GLN A 311 -38.40 -13.27 -12.46
N VAL A 312 -37.56 -12.30 -12.83
CA VAL A 312 -37.48 -10.99 -12.15
C VAL A 312 -38.85 -10.30 -12.17
N PHE A 313 -39.47 -10.17 -13.36
CA PHE A 313 -40.76 -9.51 -13.49
C PHE A 313 -41.90 -10.28 -12.81
N THR A 314 -41.84 -11.62 -12.78
CA THR A 314 -42.78 -12.45 -12.01
C THR A 314 -42.75 -12.07 -10.53
N ASN A 315 -41.56 -11.87 -9.97
CA ASN A 315 -41.39 -11.47 -8.58
C ASN A 315 -41.86 -10.03 -8.32
N LEU A 316 -41.51 -9.09 -9.21
CA LEU A 316 -41.90 -7.68 -9.04
C LEU A 316 -43.41 -7.46 -9.20
N ILE A 317 -44.01 -7.99 -10.28
CA ILE A 317 -45.46 -7.86 -10.54
C ILE A 317 -46.26 -8.62 -9.48
N GLY A 318 -45.81 -9.82 -9.08
CA GLY A 318 -46.44 -10.58 -8.00
C GLY A 318 -46.44 -9.81 -6.67
N ASN A 319 -45.34 -9.15 -6.32
CA ASN A 319 -45.28 -8.27 -5.16
C ASN A 319 -46.19 -7.05 -5.31
N ALA A 320 -46.19 -6.40 -6.47
CA ALA A 320 -47.06 -5.25 -6.73
C ALA A 320 -48.55 -5.60 -6.57
N ILE A 321 -48.99 -6.74 -7.12
CA ILE A 321 -50.38 -7.22 -6.97
C ILE A 321 -50.71 -7.52 -5.50
N LYS A 322 -49.78 -8.16 -4.79
CA LYS A 322 -49.96 -8.55 -3.39
C LYS A 322 -50.10 -7.35 -2.45
N PHE A 323 -49.34 -6.27 -2.68
CA PHE A 323 -49.26 -5.12 -1.78
C PHE A 323 -50.08 -3.90 -2.22
N THR A 324 -50.71 -3.98 -3.40
CA THR A 324 -51.66 -2.97 -3.87
C THR A 324 -53.05 -3.25 -3.35
N ARG A 325 -53.71 -2.24 -2.77
CA ARG A 325 -55.10 -2.35 -2.31
C ARG A 325 -56.05 -2.45 -3.51
N ARG A 326 -57.20 -3.08 -3.31
CA ARG A 326 -58.28 -3.15 -4.31
C ARG A 326 -58.66 -1.74 -4.78
N GLY A 327 -58.78 -1.54 -6.09
CA GLY A 327 -58.97 -0.25 -6.76
C GLY A 327 -57.68 0.49 -7.07
N GLY A 328 -56.51 -0.05 -6.69
CA GLY A 328 -55.21 0.49 -7.07
C GLY A 328 -54.79 0.12 -8.49
N LYS A 329 -53.62 0.63 -8.90
CA LYS A 329 -53.05 0.42 -10.22
C LYS A 329 -51.58 0.01 -10.15
N ILE A 330 -51.15 -0.77 -11.13
CA ILE A 330 -49.76 -1.13 -11.37
C ILE A 330 -49.42 -0.72 -12.80
N THR A 331 -48.37 0.07 -12.97
CA THR A 331 -47.89 0.56 -14.27
C THR A 331 -46.52 -0.02 -14.55
N LEU A 332 -46.39 -0.68 -15.70
CA LEU A 332 -45.10 -1.10 -16.25
C LEU A 332 -44.68 -0.09 -17.31
N SER A 333 -43.46 0.43 -17.21
CA SER A 333 -42.94 1.36 -18.20
C SER A 333 -41.48 1.13 -18.56
N THR A 334 -41.09 1.60 -19.74
CA THR A 334 -39.71 1.52 -20.24
C THR A 334 -39.26 2.87 -20.75
N ILE A 335 -38.11 3.35 -20.29
CA ILE A 335 -37.52 4.62 -20.68
C ILE A 335 -36.07 4.38 -21.13
N LEU A 336 -35.68 4.95 -22.27
CA LEU A 336 -34.30 4.91 -22.74
C LEU A 336 -33.53 6.13 -22.20
N GLU A 337 -32.43 5.89 -21.49
CA GLU A 337 -31.56 6.93 -20.93
C GLU A 337 -30.09 6.57 -21.12
N GLU A 338 -29.30 7.46 -21.74
CA GLU A 338 -27.83 7.37 -21.77
C GLU A 338 -27.27 5.99 -22.18
N GLY A 339 -27.86 5.35 -23.20
CA GLY A 339 -27.43 4.02 -23.65
C GLY A 339 -27.88 2.85 -22.76
N ASN A 340 -28.82 3.10 -21.84
CA ASN A 340 -29.46 2.10 -21.00
C ASN A 340 -30.98 2.14 -21.19
N VAL A 341 -31.65 1.06 -20.80
CA VAL A 341 -33.10 1.04 -20.59
C VAL A 341 -33.38 0.97 -19.10
N ILE A 342 -34.25 1.86 -18.63
CA ILE A 342 -34.86 1.81 -17.31
C ILE A 342 -36.24 1.16 -17.45
N ILE A 343 -36.44 0.05 -16.77
CA ILE A 343 -37.73 -0.64 -16.67
C ILE A 343 -38.32 -0.35 -15.29
N SER A 344 -39.54 0.16 -15.23
CA SER A 344 -40.23 0.50 -13.99
C SER A 344 -41.45 -0.40 -13.79
N VAL A 345 -41.63 -0.90 -12.57
CA VAL A 345 -42.85 -1.54 -12.06
C VAL A 345 -43.34 -0.70 -10.90
N LYS A 346 -44.33 0.15 -11.17
CA LYS A 346 -44.87 1.13 -10.23
C LYS A 346 -46.25 0.73 -9.72
N ASP A 347 -46.39 0.59 -8.41
CA ASP A 347 -47.66 0.29 -7.74
C ASP A 347 -48.22 1.48 -6.94
N THR A 348 -49.49 1.42 -6.56
CA THR A 348 -50.15 2.39 -5.66
C THR A 348 -50.51 1.75 -4.30
N GLY A 349 -49.68 0.83 -3.83
CA GLY A 349 -49.88 0.06 -2.61
C GLY A 349 -49.43 0.77 -1.32
N ILE A 350 -49.13 -0.03 -0.31
CA ILE A 350 -48.78 0.44 1.04
C ILE A 350 -47.45 1.21 1.09
N GLY A 351 -46.59 1.06 0.09
CA GLY A 351 -45.25 1.64 0.07
C GLY A 351 -44.30 1.04 1.11
N ILE A 352 -43.07 1.56 1.15
CA ILE A 352 -41.95 1.02 1.92
C ILE A 352 -41.26 2.17 2.67
N LEU A 353 -41.03 1.98 3.97
CA LEU A 353 -40.30 2.94 4.79
C LEU A 353 -38.86 3.12 4.30
N LYS A 354 -38.31 4.34 4.40
CA LYS A 354 -36.97 4.65 3.87
C LYS A 354 -35.87 3.75 4.43
N LYS A 355 -35.97 3.38 5.72
CA LYS A 355 -35.04 2.46 6.40
C LYS A 355 -35.04 1.03 5.83
N ASP A 356 -36.13 0.62 5.19
CA ASP A 356 -36.31 -0.75 4.71
C ASP A 356 -36.00 -0.87 3.21
N GLN A 357 -36.02 0.23 2.45
CA GLN A 357 -35.83 0.24 0.98
C GLN A 357 -34.52 -0.41 0.50
N ASN A 358 -33.42 -0.24 1.25
CA ASN A 358 -32.16 -0.91 0.92
C ASN A 358 -32.16 -2.39 1.34
N ARG A 359 -32.92 -2.71 2.39
CA ARG A 359 -32.92 -4.01 3.06
C ARG A 359 -33.85 -5.02 2.42
N ILE A 360 -34.87 -4.59 1.67
CA ILE A 360 -35.81 -5.51 0.99
C ILE A 360 -35.14 -6.44 -0.03
N PHE A 361 -33.92 -6.12 -0.47
CA PHE A 361 -33.12 -6.97 -1.35
C PHE A 361 -32.19 -7.93 -0.57
N GLU A 362 -32.13 -7.83 0.76
CA GLU A 362 -31.46 -8.80 1.63
C GLU A 362 -32.24 -10.11 1.66
N ARG A 363 -31.52 -11.24 1.74
CA ARG A 363 -32.13 -12.57 1.81
C ARG A 363 -32.99 -12.69 3.07
N PHE A 364 -34.16 -13.29 2.96
CA PHE A 364 -35.12 -13.52 4.07
C PHE A 364 -35.66 -12.25 4.74
N TYR A 365 -35.32 -11.07 4.23
CA TYR A 365 -35.83 -9.84 4.80
C TYR A 365 -37.30 -9.63 4.46
N GLN A 366 -38.08 -9.19 5.46
CA GLN A 366 -39.51 -8.91 5.35
C GLN A 366 -39.84 -7.68 6.18
N VAL A 367 -40.66 -6.78 5.65
CA VAL A 367 -41.17 -5.63 6.40
C VAL A 367 -42.18 -6.10 7.45
N ASP A 368 -42.19 -5.51 8.65
CA ASP A 368 -42.95 -6.03 9.80
C ASP A 368 -44.47 -6.16 9.57
N GLU A 369 -45.08 -5.30 8.75
CA GLU A 369 -46.49 -5.44 8.36
C GLU A 369 -46.75 -6.72 7.55
N SER A 370 -45.77 -7.19 6.78
CA SER A 370 -45.88 -8.42 5.99
C SER A 370 -45.72 -9.71 6.82
N ARG A 371 -45.24 -9.62 8.07
CA ARG A 371 -45.13 -10.77 9.00
C ARG A 371 -46.45 -11.15 9.64
N LYS A 372 -47.42 -10.22 9.73
CA LYS A 372 -48.71 -10.40 10.42
C LYS A 372 -49.80 -11.08 9.57
N GLY A 373 -49.64 -11.16 8.23
CA GLY A 373 -50.61 -11.76 7.31
C GLY A 373 -50.39 -13.27 7.12
N GLY A 374 -51.23 -14.09 7.75
CA GLY A 374 -51.08 -15.55 7.84
C GLY A 374 -51.30 -16.37 6.55
N VAL A 375 -51.73 -15.76 5.44
CA VAL A 375 -51.99 -16.48 4.17
C VAL A 375 -51.42 -15.65 3.02
N GLY A 376 -50.28 -16.07 2.46
CA GLY A 376 -49.56 -15.33 1.40
C GLY A 376 -48.17 -14.82 1.79
N ARG A 377 -47.63 -15.26 2.95
CA ARG A 377 -46.26 -14.95 3.37
C ARG A 377 -45.25 -15.56 2.38
N GLY A 378 -44.52 -14.70 1.68
CA GLY A 378 -43.35 -15.13 0.89
C GLY A 378 -42.21 -15.46 1.84
N VAL A 379 -41.12 -16.06 1.36
CA VAL A 379 -39.94 -16.37 2.20
C VAL A 379 -38.95 -15.20 2.27
N GLY A 380 -39.14 -14.16 1.43
CA GLY A 380 -38.21 -13.02 1.36
C GLY A 380 -36.98 -13.30 0.48
N LEU A 381 -37.06 -14.29 -0.42
CA LEU A 381 -35.99 -14.59 -1.39
C LEU A 381 -36.26 -14.00 -2.79
N GLY A 382 -37.50 -13.64 -3.10
CA GLY A 382 -37.86 -13.21 -4.46
C GLY A 382 -37.12 -11.95 -4.93
N LEU A 383 -36.99 -10.94 -4.06
CA LEU A 383 -36.28 -9.70 -4.40
C LEU A 383 -34.76 -9.87 -4.40
N SER A 384 -34.20 -10.71 -3.53
CA SER A 384 -32.76 -11.01 -3.56
C SER A 384 -32.37 -11.81 -4.81
N ILE A 385 -33.20 -12.77 -5.23
CA ILE A 385 -33.04 -13.48 -6.51
C ILE A 385 -33.15 -12.50 -7.68
N ALA A 386 -34.16 -11.61 -7.66
CA ALA A 386 -34.32 -10.61 -8.71
C ALA A 386 -33.08 -9.71 -8.84
N LYS A 387 -32.55 -9.24 -7.70
CA LYS A 387 -31.30 -8.48 -7.66
C LYS A 387 -30.14 -9.24 -8.24
N GLN A 388 -29.92 -10.49 -7.81
CA GLN A 388 -28.80 -11.28 -8.29
C GLN A 388 -28.90 -11.61 -9.79
N ILE A 389 -30.11 -11.85 -10.32
CA ILE A 389 -30.32 -12.04 -11.76
C ILE A 389 -29.96 -10.79 -12.55
N VAL A 390 -30.40 -9.61 -12.09
CA VAL A 390 -30.14 -8.34 -12.77
C VAL A 390 -28.65 -8.00 -12.73
N THR A 391 -28.01 -8.10 -11.56
CA THR A 391 -26.59 -7.78 -11.40
C THR A 391 -25.67 -8.73 -12.16
N SER A 392 -25.99 -10.03 -12.20
CA SER A 392 -25.23 -11.03 -12.97
C SER A 392 -25.28 -10.80 -14.49
N GLN A 393 -26.25 -10.01 -14.95
CA GLN A 393 -26.40 -9.62 -16.34
C GLN A 393 -25.90 -8.19 -16.64
N GLY A 394 -25.22 -7.55 -15.68
CA GLY A 394 -24.63 -6.22 -15.83
C GLY A 394 -25.61 -5.07 -15.63
N GLY A 395 -26.78 -5.33 -15.06
CA GLY A 395 -27.76 -4.30 -14.70
C GLY A 395 -27.72 -3.91 -13.23
N ASP A 396 -28.62 -3.01 -12.86
CA ASP A 396 -28.86 -2.61 -11.46
C ASP A 396 -30.37 -2.60 -11.15
N ILE A 397 -30.74 -2.80 -9.89
CA ILE A 397 -32.13 -2.76 -9.42
C ILE A 397 -32.24 -1.98 -8.11
N TRP A 398 -33.22 -1.09 -8.05
CA TRP A 398 -33.51 -0.31 -6.85
C TRP A 398 -35.00 -0.04 -6.71
N VAL A 399 -35.37 0.62 -5.61
CA VAL A 399 -36.75 1.01 -5.35
C VAL A 399 -36.82 2.47 -4.90
N GLU A 400 -37.84 3.17 -5.38
CA GLU A 400 -38.28 4.44 -4.82
C GLU A 400 -39.68 4.26 -4.26
N SER A 401 -39.86 4.57 -2.99
CA SER A 401 -41.17 4.38 -2.35
C SER A 401 -41.41 5.41 -1.26
N SER A 402 -42.69 5.64 -0.97
CA SER A 402 -43.15 6.42 0.17
C SER A 402 -44.34 5.71 0.81
N PRO A 403 -44.44 5.67 2.16
CA PRO A 403 -45.56 5.05 2.83
C PRO A 403 -46.91 5.58 2.32
N ASN A 404 -47.84 4.67 2.06
CA ASN A 404 -49.18 4.91 1.52
C ASN A 404 -49.25 5.59 0.15
N LYS A 405 -48.12 5.71 -0.58
CA LYS A 405 -48.07 6.24 -1.95
C LYS A 405 -47.71 5.18 -2.99
N GLY A 406 -47.41 3.95 -2.56
CA GLY A 406 -46.93 2.86 -3.40
C GLY A 406 -45.41 2.81 -3.56
N SER A 407 -44.95 1.91 -4.42
CA SER A 407 -43.54 1.67 -4.68
C SER A 407 -43.26 1.68 -6.18
N ASN A 408 -42.07 2.13 -6.56
CA ASN A 408 -41.56 2.09 -7.91
C ASN A 408 -40.27 1.28 -7.91
N PHE A 409 -40.36 0.02 -8.34
CA PHE A 409 -39.19 -0.82 -8.55
C PHE A 409 -38.62 -0.54 -9.93
N MET A 410 -37.33 -0.25 -10.01
CA MET A 410 -36.67 0.11 -11.26
C MET A 410 -35.48 -0.82 -11.52
N ILE A 411 -35.34 -1.22 -12.78
CA ILE A 411 -34.23 -2.03 -13.28
C ILE A 411 -33.55 -1.23 -14.38
N LYS A 412 -32.24 -1.08 -14.29
CA LYS A 412 -31.39 -0.51 -15.34
C LYS A 412 -30.66 -1.64 -16.05
N MET A 413 -30.81 -1.73 -17.36
CA MET A 413 -30.07 -2.68 -18.21
C MET A 413 -29.35 -1.94 -19.34
N PRO A 414 -28.17 -2.42 -19.77
CA PRO A 414 -27.52 -1.91 -20.97
C PRO A 414 -28.44 -2.08 -22.19
N PHE A 415 -28.68 -1.00 -22.92
CA PHE A 415 -29.49 -1.03 -24.13
C PHE A 415 -28.58 -1.30 -25.34
N GLN A 416 -28.98 -2.24 -26.19
CA GLN A 416 -28.35 -2.41 -27.50
C GLN A 416 -29.28 -1.82 -28.55
N ARG A 417 -28.78 -0.84 -29.33
CA ARG A 417 -29.50 -0.41 -30.52
C ARG A 417 -29.60 -1.62 -31.47
N PRO A 418 -30.79 -1.88 -32.04
CA PRO A 418 -30.93 -2.91 -33.06
C PRO A 418 -29.87 -2.68 -34.15
N LYS A 419 -29.05 -3.68 -34.46
CA LYS A 419 -28.20 -3.61 -35.65
C LYS A 419 -29.14 -3.58 -36.84
N LEU A 420 -29.21 -2.43 -37.53
CA LEU A 420 -29.83 -2.34 -38.84
C LEU A 420 -29.14 -3.39 -39.72
N ILE A 421 -29.85 -4.46 -40.05
CA ILE A 421 -29.40 -5.41 -41.05
C ILE A 421 -29.41 -4.64 -42.37
N ASN A 422 -28.25 -4.13 -42.77
CA ASN A 422 -28.08 -3.59 -44.11
C ASN A 422 -28.38 -4.72 -45.08
N GLY A 423 -29.56 -4.66 -45.69
CA GLY A 423 -29.96 -5.56 -46.76
C GLY A 423 -28.88 -5.57 -47.84
N LYS A 424 -28.42 -6.78 -48.18
CA LYS A 424 -27.62 -7.03 -49.38
C LYS A 424 -28.31 -6.38 -50.57
N LYS A 425 -27.61 -5.47 -51.25
CA LYS A 425 -27.84 -5.19 -52.67
C LYS A 425 -27.03 -6.18 -53.49
#